data_AF-A0A968AXE0-F1
#
_entry.id   AF-A0A968AXE0-F1
#
_cell.length_a   1.000
_cell.length_b   1.000
_cell.length_c   1.000
_cell.angle_alpha   90.00
_cell.angle_beta   90.00
_cell.angle_gamma   90.00
#
_symmetry.space_group_name_H-M   'P 1'
#
loop_
_entity.id
_entity.type
_entity.pdbx_description
1 polymer ?
#
loop_
_entity_poly.entity_id
_entity_poly.type
_entity_poly.pdbx_seq_one_letter_code
_entity_poly.pdbx_strand_id
1 'polypeptide(L)'
;MTFLKRKFKWLLIMFMVLMLVGIVSSPNAEGAPSDSDGSIRVTLSVKAGYNIDREDSFSVIRMQDFAMTSSPGDPILPHKLHDILLPPNALQGTVKLNIVSAKTRTLDGIFDIKPAGPDAAWIGSELVKTWGDKNIVNNRNVDVYQSDTHFPKSVVKLLPCSQMRKWKYVRVDFNPFQYNPVSGTLTLTESVDVEISYGRATLAVDGSLMADTASDNTAARRFLNYTEARDWYNAAIPIDQPSPTTYDYVIITTNAIVANSTKLSNFVTHRQGLGYSVLVVTYENDIQSLTGQAPDNRAEKIRQWLINNYATMGIEYVLLIGDPHPYESGEGDIPMKMCHPEKHQSNADVVQTPTDYFYADLTGNWDIDGDQDYGEWDPDGNGTGYSGDFPVTGGVDFDPEVYVGRIPVYNNE
;
A
#
# COMPACT_ATOMS: atom_id res chain seq x y z
N MET A 1 -36.06 -73.32 -20.12
CA MET A 1 -36.56 -73.87 -18.84
C MET A 1 -36.06 -72.98 -17.71
N THR A 2 -36.86 -72.02 -17.26
CA THR A 2 -37.73 -72.09 -16.05
C THR A 2 -36.98 -71.57 -14.81
N PHE A 3 -37.41 -70.38 -14.36
CA PHE A 3 -37.41 -69.86 -12.98
C PHE A 3 -36.09 -69.74 -12.18
N LEU A 4 -35.76 -68.51 -11.75
CA LEU A 4 -36.16 -68.07 -10.40
C LEU A 4 -36.17 -66.54 -10.27
N LYS A 5 -37.34 -66.03 -9.87
CA LYS A 5 -37.60 -64.64 -9.45
C LYS A 5 -37.04 -64.42 -8.04
N ARG A 6 -36.46 -63.27 -7.76
CA ARG A 6 -36.64 -62.63 -6.45
C ARG A 6 -36.69 -61.11 -6.58
N LYS A 7 -37.90 -60.59 -6.36
CA LYS A 7 -38.23 -59.18 -6.21
C LYS A 7 -37.70 -58.71 -4.86
N PHE A 8 -37.10 -57.52 -4.80
CA PHE A 8 -37.05 -56.72 -3.59
C PHE A 8 -37.50 -55.31 -3.95
N LYS A 9 -38.54 -54.84 -3.26
CA LYS A 9 -39.17 -53.53 -3.39
C LYS A 9 -39.03 -52.85 -2.03
N TRP A 10 -38.57 -51.60 -2.07
CA TRP A 10 -38.77 -50.50 -1.11
C TRP A 10 -38.01 -50.54 0.22
N LEU A 11 -37.11 -49.57 0.42
CA LEU A 11 -37.32 -48.48 1.39
C LEU A 11 -36.35 -47.32 1.08
N LEU A 12 -36.90 -46.20 0.60
CA LEU A 12 -36.18 -44.94 0.46
C LEU A 12 -36.12 -44.32 1.87
N ILE A 13 -35.00 -44.48 2.57
CA ILE A 13 -34.74 -43.75 3.82
C ILE A 13 -34.17 -42.39 3.43
N MET A 14 -35.03 -41.38 3.52
CA MET A 14 -34.68 -39.98 3.35
C MET A 14 -33.86 -39.54 4.58
N PHE A 15 -32.53 -39.60 4.49
CA PHE A 15 -31.66 -38.93 5.45
C PHE A 15 -31.69 -37.43 5.16
N MET A 16 -32.54 -36.73 5.90
CA MET A 16 -32.56 -35.27 5.98
C MET A 16 -31.29 -34.85 6.74
N VAL A 17 -30.19 -34.64 6.01
CA VAL A 17 -29.03 -33.91 6.54
C VAL A 17 -29.44 -32.45 6.57
N LEU A 18 -29.70 -31.93 7.77
CA LEU A 18 -29.70 -30.49 8.01
C LEU A 18 -28.28 -29.99 7.73
N MET A 19 -28.04 -29.50 6.50
CA MET A 19 -27.02 -28.50 6.29
C MET A 19 -27.51 -27.23 6.99
N LEU A 20 -27.02 -26.99 8.21
CA LEU A 20 -26.90 -25.63 8.71
C LEU A 20 -25.96 -24.91 7.73
N VAL A 21 -26.56 -24.20 6.77
CA VAL A 21 -25.88 -23.15 6.04
C VAL A 21 -25.56 -22.08 7.08
N GLY A 22 -24.36 -22.16 7.66
CA GLY A 22 -23.75 -21.02 8.30
C GLY A 22 -23.70 -19.93 7.24
N ILE A 23 -24.38 -18.82 7.51
CA ILE A 23 -24.25 -17.60 6.71
C ILE A 23 -22.82 -17.14 6.92
N VAL A 24 -21.92 -17.58 6.04
CA VAL A 24 -20.62 -16.93 5.85
C VAL A 24 -20.97 -15.63 5.13
N SER A 25 -20.93 -14.52 5.86
CA SER A 25 -20.97 -13.20 5.27
C SER A 25 -19.72 -13.03 4.41
N SER A 26 -19.86 -13.26 3.11
CA SER A 26 -18.89 -12.81 2.11
C SER A 26 -18.77 -11.29 2.21
N PRO A 27 -17.58 -10.71 2.50
CA PRO A 27 -17.39 -9.27 2.42
C PRO A 27 -17.11 -8.94 0.95
N ASN A 28 -18.07 -9.16 0.06
CA ASN A 28 -18.04 -8.72 -1.34
C ASN A 28 -19.44 -8.82 -1.93
N ALA A 29 -20.38 -8.09 -1.33
CA ALA A 29 -21.49 -7.54 -2.08
C ALA A 29 -21.16 -6.06 -2.26
N GLU A 30 -20.48 -5.72 -3.36
CA GLU A 30 -20.43 -4.35 -3.83
C GLU A 30 -21.88 -3.86 -3.98
N GLY A 31 -22.30 -3.00 -3.06
CA GLY A 31 -23.61 -2.38 -3.13
C GLY A 31 -23.74 -1.63 -4.44
N ALA A 32 -24.88 -1.79 -5.12
CA ALA A 32 -25.23 -0.96 -6.25
C ALA A 32 -25.05 0.53 -5.88
N PRO A 33 -24.50 1.37 -6.77
CA PRO A 33 -24.28 2.78 -6.48
C PRO A 33 -25.61 3.43 -6.08
N SER A 34 -25.70 3.90 -4.83
CA SER A 34 -26.79 4.77 -4.38
C SER A 34 -26.54 6.21 -4.85
N ASP A 35 -27.59 7.02 -4.96
CA ASP A 35 -27.60 8.47 -5.29
C ASP A 35 -26.78 9.38 -4.32
N SER A 36 -25.69 8.89 -3.72
CA SER A 36 -24.84 9.60 -2.77
C SER A 36 -23.39 9.69 -3.23
N ASP A 37 -23.17 9.82 -4.54
CA ASP A 37 -21.84 10.08 -5.10
C ASP A 37 -21.33 11.45 -4.62
N GLY A 38 -20.07 11.51 -4.21
CA GLY A 38 -19.38 12.72 -3.84
C GLY A 38 -18.35 13.13 -4.88
N SER A 39 -17.98 14.41 -4.89
CA SER A 39 -16.83 14.89 -5.63
C SER A 39 -16.02 15.91 -4.85
N ILE A 40 -14.73 15.97 -5.12
CA ILE A 40 -13.79 16.95 -4.59
C ILE A 40 -13.09 17.60 -5.78
N ARG A 41 -12.97 18.94 -5.76
CA ARG A 41 -12.17 19.67 -6.74
C ARG A 41 -10.89 20.17 -6.09
N VAL A 42 -9.76 19.94 -6.74
CA VAL A 42 -8.46 20.49 -6.32
C VAL A 42 -7.71 21.07 -7.50
N THR A 43 -6.94 22.12 -7.24
CA THR A 43 -6.03 22.71 -8.22
C THR A 43 -4.60 22.28 -7.88
N LEU A 44 -3.96 21.57 -8.80
CA LEU A 44 -2.53 21.27 -8.73
C LEU A 44 -1.79 22.34 -9.51
N SER A 45 -0.79 22.96 -8.92
CA SER A 45 -0.09 24.11 -9.51
C SER A 45 1.40 24.09 -9.26
N VAL A 46 2.13 24.60 -10.24
CA VAL A 46 3.55 24.89 -10.15
C VAL A 46 3.72 26.17 -9.33
N LYS A 47 3.96 26.02 -8.02
CA LYS A 47 4.18 27.15 -7.09
C LYS A 47 5.63 27.65 -7.12
N ALA A 48 6.58 26.75 -7.30
CA ALA A 48 8.01 27.06 -7.40
C ALA A 48 8.41 27.29 -8.87
N GLY A 49 9.47 28.06 -9.09
CA GLY A 49 10.08 28.15 -10.42
C GLY A 49 10.73 26.83 -10.85
N TYR A 50 11.14 26.77 -12.12
CA TYR A 50 11.94 25.67 -12.67
C TYR A 50 13.25 26.22 -13.25
N ASN A 51 14.29 25.40 -13.23
CA ASN A 51 15.54 25.64 -13.95
C ASN A 51 15.70 24.57 -15.03
N ILE A 52 16.25 24.96 -16.18
CA ILE A 52 16.63 24.03 -17.23
C ILE A 52 18.14 24.12 -17.41
N ASP A 53 18.85 23.11 -16.91
CA ASP A 53 20.30 23.02 -16.96
C ASP A 53 20.76 22.14 -18.13
N ARG A 54 22.04 22.27 -18.50
CA ARG A 54 22.67 21.40 -19.49
C ARG A 54 23.64 20.44 -18.81
N GLU A 55 23.40 19.14 -19.00
CA GLU A 55 24.23 18.05 -18.49
C GLU A 55 24.56 17.09 -19.64
N ASP A 56 25.84 16.85 -19.93
CA ASP A 56 26.29 15.89 -20.96
C ASP A 56 25.61 16.07 -22.34
N SER A 57 25.36 17.32 -22.75
CA SER A 57 24.61 17.67 -23.97
C SER A 57 23.09 17.38 -23.95
N PHE A 58 22.54 17.08 -22.78
CA PHE A 58 21.10 16.98 -22.55
C PHE A 58 20.58 18.16 -21.73
N SER A 59 19.29 18.41 -21.85
CA SER A 59 18.54 19.34 -21.02
C SER A 59 17.96 18.58 -19.84
N VAL A 60 18.09 19.16 -18.64
CA VAL A 60 17.53 18.59 -17.41
C VAL A 60 16.72 19.66 -16.70
N ILE A 61 15.46 19.37 -16.43
CA ILE A 61 14.54 20.30 -15.79
C ILE A 61 14.51 19.99 -14.30
N ARG A 62 14.69 21.00 -13.45
CA ARG A 62 14.68 20.84 -11.99
C ARG A 62 13.68 21.80 -11.37
N MET A 63 12.93 21.29 -10.41
CA MET A 63 11.93 22.04 -9.67
C MET A 63 12.07 21.73 -8.18
N GLN A 64 11.95 22.77 -7.35
CA GLN A 64 11.94 22.59 -5.91
C GLN A 64 10.70 21.79 -5.48
N ASP A 65 10.88 20.81 -4.59
CA ASP A 65 9.85 19.92 -4.06
C ASP A 65 9.15 19.03 -5.12
N PHE A 66 9.81 18.78 -6.25
CA PHE A 66 9.43 17.78 -7.25
C PHE A 66 10.50 16.69 -7.31
N ALA A 67 10.06 15.45 -7.38
CA ALA A 67 10.93 14.33 -7.70
C ALA A 67 11.20 14.28 -9.20
N MET A 68 12.15 13.46 -9.62
CA MET A 68 12.42 13.20 -11.03
C MET A 68 11.92 11.81 -11.39
N THR A 69 11.30 11.65 -12.56
CA THR A 69 10.96 10.32 -13.08
C THR A 69 12.22 9.47 -13.23
N SER A 70 12.11 8.19 -12.93
CA SER A 70 13.26 7.26 -12.90
C SER A 70 13.13 6.08 -13.86
N SER A 71 12.05 6.01 -14.66
CA SER A 71 11.79 4.85 -15.52
C SER A 71 12.93 4.68 -16.55
N PRO A 72 13.71 3.58 -16.50
CA PRO A 72 14.94 3.44 -17.27
C PRO A 72 14.76 3.73 -18.76
N GLY A 73 15.67 4.54 -19.30
CA GLY A 73 15.71 4.92 -20.71
C GLY A 73 14.67 5.95 -21.15
N ASP A 74 13.65 6.27 -20.35
CA ASP A 74 12.65 7.29 -20.67
C ASP A 74 13.17 8.70 -20.32
N PRO A 75 12.61 9.79 -20.90
CA PRO A 75 12.96 11.15 -20.52
C PRO A 75 12.76 11.42 -19.01
N ILE A 76 13.81 11.93 -18.35
CA ILE A 76 13.74 12.37 -16.94
C ILE A 76 13.03 13.72 -16.87
N LEU A 77 11.83 13.74 -16.29
CA LEU A 77 11.00 14.92 -16.11
C LEU A 77 10.62 15.07 -14.64
N PRO A 78 10.45 16.30 -14.13
CA PRO A 78 10.01 16.50 -12.76
C PRO A 78 8.53 16.16 -12.62
N HIS A 79 8.17 15.54 -11.51
CA HIS A 79 6.79 15.21 -11.16
C HIS A 79 6.57 15.32 -9.64
N LYS A 80 5.30 15.39 -9.22
CA LYS A 80 4.94 15.52 -7.81
C LYS A 80 3.68 14.74 -7.49
N LEU A 81 3.78 13.94 -6.44
CA LEU A 81 2.66 13.24 -5.84
C LEU A 81 1.88 14.18 -4.92
N HIS A 82 0.57 14.24 -5.11
CA HIS A 82 -0.36 14.96 -4.26
C HIS A 82 -1.33 13.98 -3.62
N ASP A 83 -1.27 13.87 -2.29
CA ASP A 83 -2.20 13.03 -1.52
C ASP A 83 -3.44 13.86 -1.14
N ILE A 84 -4.61 13.36 -1.50
CA ILE A 84 -5.89 14.05 -1.36
C ILE A 84 -6.84 13.16 -0.56
N LEU A 85 -7.27 13.66 0.61
CA LEU A 85 -8.20 12.95 1.48
C LEU A 85 -9.55 12.76 0.80
N LEU A 86 -10.09 11.56 1.01
CA LEU A 86 -11.48 11.20 0.74
C LEU A 86 -12.25 11.18 2.07
N PRO A 87 -13.59 11.31 2.06
CA PRO A 87 -14.40 11.09 3.26
C PRO A 87 -14.22 9.67 3.82
N PRO A 88 -14.42 9.44 5.14
CA PRO A 88 -14.18 8.14 5.77
C PRO A 88 -15.08 7.02 5.22
N ASN A 89 -16.25 7.36 4.65
CA ASN A 89 -17.17 6.42 4.02
C ASN A 89 -17.03 6.34 2.49
N ALA A 90 -16.00 6.92 1.88
CA ALA A 90 -15.75 6.77 0.45
C ALA A 90 -15.44 5.32 0.08
N LEU A 91 -15.98 4.87 -1.06
CA LEU A 91 -15.72 3.56 -1.64
C LEU A 91 -14.48 3.64 -2.55
N GLN A 92 -13.37 3.10 -2.09
CA GLN A 92 -12.06 3.23 -2.75
C GLN A 92 -12.05 2.73 -4.20
N GLY A 93 -12.71 1.60 -4.49
CA GLY A 93 -12.78 1.03 -5.85
C GLY A 93 -13.60 1.86 -6.86
N THR A 94 -14.28 2.91 -6.43
CA THR A 94 -15.14 3.75 -7.29
C THR A 94 -14.50 5.08 -7.68
N VAL A 95 -13.29 5.36 -7.17
CA VAL A 95 -12.66 6.67 -7.32
C VAL A 95 -12.24 6.91 -8.77
N LYS A 96 -12.62 8.07 -9.31
CA LYS A 96 -12.28 8.49 -10.68
C LYS A 96 -11.75 9.90 -10.68
N LEU A 97 -10.87 10.20 -11.64
CA LEU A 97 -10.30 11.52 -11.85
C LEU A 97 -10.69 12.05 -13.22
N ASN A 98 -11.17 13.29 -13.26
CA ASN A 98 -11.41 14.05 -14.48
C ASN A 98 -10.63 15.35 -14.45
N ILE A 99 -10.01 15.72 -15.57
CA ILE A 99 -9.42 17.06 -15.75
C ILE A 99 -10.54 18.01 -16.12
N VAL A 100 -10.75 19.04 -15.31
CA VAL A 100 -11.75 20.10 -15.55
C VAL A 100 -11.17 21.20 -16.43
N SER A 101 -9.95 21.63 -16.11
CA SER A 101 -9.26 22.68 -16.83
C SER A 101 -7.75 22.53 -16.67
N ALA A 102 -6.97 23.06 -17.63
CA ALA A 102 -5.53 23.15 -17.50
C ALA A 102 -5.04 24.46 -18.12
N LYS A 103 -4.10 25.12 -17.45
CA LYS A 103 -3.40 26.29 -17.96
C LYS A 103 -2.02 25.86 -18.43
N THR A 104 -1.80 25.89 -19.74
CA THR A 104 -0.57 25.41 -20.36
C THR A 104 0.12 26.49 -21.19
N ARG A 105 1.42 26.34 -21.41
CA ARG A 105 2.20 27.10 -22.39
C ARG A 105 3.36 26.28 -22.94
N THR A 106 3.66 26.45 -24.21
CA THR A 106 4.87 25.91 -24.83
C THR A 106 6.07 26.77 -24.47
N LEU A 107 7.21 26.13 -24.21
CA LEU A 107 8.46 26.82 -23.94
C LEU A 107 9.23 27.08 -25.23
N ASP A 108 9.82 28.27 -25.33
CA ASP A 108 10.68 28.63 -26.46
C ASP A 108 11.98 27.81 -26.42
N GLY A 109 12.33 27.19 -27.56
CA GLY A 109 13.55 26.41 -27.73
C GLY A 109 13.30 25.00 -28.26
N ILE A 110 14.39 24.28 -28.46
CA ILE A 110 14.39 22.85 -28.83
C ILE A 110 15.21 22.14 -27.76
N PHE A 111 14.59 21.14 -27.13
CA PHE A 111 15.15 20.44 -25.98
C PHE A 111 15.43 18.98 -26.33
N ASP A 112 16.55 18.47 -25.80
CA ASP A 112 16.88 17.04 -25.81
C ASP A 112 16.93 16.59 -24.36
N ILE A 113 15.84 16.04 -23.84
CA ILE A 113 15.71 15.71 -22.42
C ILE A 113 16.56 14.46 -22.12
N LYS A 114 17.31 14.50 -21.02
CA LYS A 114 18.17 13.40 -20.57
C LYS A 114 17.34 12.13 -20.30
N PRO A 115 17.76 10.94 -20.79
CA PRO A 115 17.11 9.70 -20.43
C PRO A 115 17.49 9.26 -19.01
N ALA A 116 16.59 8.57 -18.33
CA ALA A 116 16.86 7.96 -17.03
C ALA A 116 17.91 6.85 -17.18
N GLY A 117 18.80 6.74 -16.21
CA GLY A 117 19.74 5.62 -16.14
C GLY A 117 19.04 4.29 -15.88
N PRO A 118 19.74 3.16 -16.04
CA PRO A 118 19.21 1.87 -15.63
C PRO A 118 19.09 1.78 -14.11
N ASP A 119 18.14 0.99 -13.65
CA ASP A 119 18.15 0.52 -12.27
C ASP A 119 19.37 -0.37 -12.06
N ALA A 120 19.99 -0.27 -10.89
CA ALA A 120 21.24 -0.97 -10.63
C ALA A 120 21.31 -1.47 -9.19
N ALA A 121 21.71 -2.73 -9.03
CA ALA A 121 21.92 -3.36 -7.74
C ALA A 121 23.25 -4.13 -7.74
N TRP A 122 23.87 -4.22 -6.57
CA TRP A 122 25.04 -5.07 -6.38
C TRP A 122 24.58 -6.46 -5.95
N ILE A 123 24.89 -7.48 -6.75
CA ILE A 123 24.69 -8.88 -6.39
C ILE A 123 26.06 -9.49 -6.12
N GLY A 124 26.40 -9.64 -4.83
CA GLY A 124 27.76 -9.97 -4.41
C GLY A 124 28.74 -8.88 -4.84
N SER A 125 29.67 -9.22 -5.74
CA SER A 125 30.65 -8.27 -6.31
C SER A 125 30.29 -7.76 -7.71
N GLU A 126 29.15 -8.16 -8.26
CA GLU A 126 28.71 -7.79 -9.60
C GLU A 126 27.69 -6.65 -9.56
N LEU A 127 27.90 -5.60 -10.36
CA LEU A 127 26.90 -4.56 -10.59
C LEU A 127 25.97 -5.01 -11.70
N VAL A 128 24.77 -5.44 -11.32
CA VAL A 128 23.71 -5.78 -12.27
C VAL A 128 22.92 -4.53 -12.60
N LYS A 129 22.64 -4.33 -13.88
CA LYS A 129 21.83 -3.21 -14.40
C LYS A 129 20.66 -3.77 -15.17
N THR A 130 19.48 -3.22 -14.94
CA THR A 130 18.28 -3.54 -15.72
C THR A 130 17.68 -2.27 -16.32
N TRP A 131 17.15 -2.41 -17.53
CA TRP A 131 16.36 -1.37 -18.19
C TRP A 131 14.87 -1.71 -18.21
N GLY A 132 14.48 -2.83 -17.59
CA GLY A 132 13.19 -3.48 -17.80
C GLY A 132 13.02 -4.01 -19.23
N ASP A 133 11.79 -4.40 -19.56
CA ASP A 133 11.40 -4.90 -20.87
C ASP A 133 11.20 -3.73 -21.86
N LYS A 134 12.29 -3.03 -22.20
CA LYS A 134 12.29 -1.85 -23.07
C LYS A 134 13.31 -1.96 -24.19
N ASN A 135 13.00 -1.36 -25.34
CA ASN A 135 13.93 -1.28 -26.47
C ASN A 135 14.94 -0.13 -26.27
N ILE A 136 16.13 -0.46 -25.75
CA ILE A 136 17.15 0.54 -25.41
C ILE A 136 18.24 0.63 -26.48
N VAL A 137 18.47 1.84 -26.99
CA VAL A 137 19.63 2.17 -27.84
C VAL A 137 20.31 3.43 -27.30
N ASN A 138 21.62 3.36 -27.02
CA ASN A 138 22.39 4.48 -26.46
C ASN A 138 21.72 5.10 -25.21
N ASN A 139 21.28 4.25 -24.27
CA ASN A 139 20.57 4.62 -23.04
C ASN A 139 19.19 5.27 -23.25
N ARG A 140 18.63 5.28 -24.46
CA ARG A 140 17.29 5.81 -24.74
C ARG A 140 16.33 4.67 -25.03
N ASN A 141 15.15 4.73 -24.42
CA ASN A 141 14.01 3.94 -24.85
C ASN A 141 13.53 4.46 -26.20
N VAL A 142 13.81 3.72 -27.28
CA VAL A 142 13.50 4.20 -28.64
C VAL A 142 12.00 4.25 -28.91
N ASP A 143 11.20 3.45 -28.20
CA ASP A 143 9.74 3.48 -28.31
C ASP A 143 9.14 4.81 -27.82
N VAL A 144 9.88 5.52 -26.95
CA VAL A 144 9.54 6.88 -26.51
C VAL A 144 10.27 7.93 -27.35
N TYR A 145 11.59 7.84 -27.47
CA TYR A 145 12.41 8.89 -28.11
C TYR A 145 12.20 9.03 -29.63
N GLN A 146 11.62 8.03 -30.30
CA GLN A 146 11.26 8.12 -31.72
C GLN A 146 9.76 8.37 -31.95
N SER A 147 8.97 8.54 -30.88
CA SER A 147 7.54 8.81 -30.98
C SER A 147 7.27 10.32 -31.07
N ASP A 148 6.53 10.74 -32.09
CA ASP A 148 6.06 12.13 -32.27
C ASP A 148 4.80 12.39 -31.41
N THR A 149 4.93 12.16 -30.11
CA THR A 149 3.85 12.32 -29.13
C THR A 149 4.40 12.90 -27.83
N HIS A 150 3.53 13.53 -27.04
CA HIS A 150 3.90 14.01 -25.70
C HIS A 150 4.21 12.85 -24.74
N PHE A 151 5.31 12.98 -24.00
CA PHE A 151 5.72 12.15 -22.88
C PHE A 151 5.88 12.98 -21.59
N PRO A 152 5.33 12.54 -20.44
CA PRO A 152 4.31 11.50 -20.35
C PRO A 152 3.04 11.94 -21.10
N LYS A 153 2.23 10.96 -21.51
CA LYS A 153 0.98 11.21 -22.25
C LYS A 153 -0.05 12.01 -21.44
N SER A 154 -0.09 11.78 -20.13
CA SER A 154 -1.02 12.41 -19.21
C SER A 154 -0.30 13.37 -18.27
N VAL A 155 -0.87 14.56 -18.07
CA VAL A 155 -0.38 15.56 -17.12
C VAL A 155 -0.68 15.16 -15.67
N VAL A 156 -1.75 14.41 -15.45
CA VAL A 156 -2.10 13.84 -14.15
C VAL A 156 -2.40 12.36 -14.30
N LYS A 157 -1.92 11.55 -13.35
CA LYS A 157 -2.26 10.13 -13.25
C LYS A 157 -2.85 9.88 -11.86
N LEU A 158 -4.03 9.27 -11.82
CA LEU A 158 -4.61 8.76 -10.59
C LEU A 158 -3.89 7.45 -10.23
N LEU A 159 -3.34 7.38 -9.02
CA LEU A 159 -2.79 6.16 -8.46
C LEU A 159 -3.84 5.47 -7.58
N PRO A 160 -3.64 4.19 -7.23
CA PRO A 160 -4.52 3.47 -6.32
C PRO A 160 -4.84 4.24 -5.04
N CYS A 161 -6.02 3.96 -4.49
CA CYS A 161 -6.38 4.49 -3.18
C CYS A 161 -5.60 3.77 -2.08
N SER A 162 -5.36 4.49 -1.00
CA SER A 162 -4.63 4.01 0.16
C SER A 162 -5.29 4.53 1.44
N GLN A 163 -4.93 3.92 2.56
CA GLN A 163 -5.40 4.33 3.87
C GLN A 163 -4.20 4.47 4.82
N MET A 164 -4.21 5.52 5.63
CA MET A 164 -3.25 5.72 6.71
C MET A 164 -4.06 5.86 8.01
N ARG A 165 -4.22 4.75 8.73
CA ARG A 165 -5.07 4.63 9.92
C ARG A 165 -6.50 5.04 9.58
N LYS A 166 -7.05 6.10 10.18
CA LYS A 166 -8.39 6.59 9.81
C LYS A 166 -8.44 7.25 8.45
N TRP A 167 -7.34 7.80 7.96
CA TRP A 167 -7.30 8.71 6.81
C TRP A 167 -7.28 7.95 5.49
N LYS A 168 -8.42 7.91 4.79
CA LYS A 168 -8.52 7.39 3.42
C LYS A 168 -8.17 8.48 2.42
N TYR A 169 -7.37 8.13 1.42
CA TYR A 169 -6.93 9.11 0.45
C TYR A 169 -6.63 8.47 -0.91
N VAL A 170 -6.50 9.33 -1.92
CA VAL A 170 -5.98 8.95 -3.22
C VAL A 170 -4.77 9.80 -3.54
N ARG A 171 -3.84 9.22 -4.30
CA ARG A 171 -2.64 9.89 -4.76
C ARG A 171 -2.79 10.28 -6.23
N VAL A 172 -2.46 11.54 -6.53
CA VAL A 172 -2.45 12.06 -7.90
C VAL A 172 -1.01 12.44 -8.26
N ASP A 173 -0.47 11.79 -9.28
CA ASP A 173 0.84 12.11 -9.83
C ASP A 173 0.73 13.22 -10.87
N PHE A 174 1.24 14.40 -10.54
CA PHE A 174 1.23 15.58 -11.40
C PHE A 174 2.56 15.77 -12.12
N ASN A 175 2.49 15.72 -13.45
CA ASN A 175 3.58 15.85 -14.39
C ASN A 175 3.46 17.21 -15.10
N PRO A 176 4.05 18.29 -14.54
CA PRO A 176 3.90 19.64 -15.09
C PRO A 176 4.54 19.81 -16.48
N PHE A 177 5.47 18.93 -16.86
CA PHE A 177 6.12 19.00 -18.17
C PHE A 177 5.72 17.82 -19.05
N GLN A 178 5.37 18.15 -20.30
CA GLN A 178 5.22 17.17 -21.37
C GLN A 178 6.23 17.48 -22.47
N TYR A 179 7.03 16.49 -22.84
CA TYR A 179 8.09 16.56 -23.83
C TYR A 179 7.68 15.78 -25.08
N ASN A 180 7.82 16.36 -26.27
CA ASN A 180 7.74 15.62 -27.52
C ASN A 180 9.18 15.35 -28.02
N PRO A 181 9.66 14.09 -28.01
CA PRO A 181 11.05 13.77 -28.34
C PRO A 181 11.48 14.04 -29.78
N VAL A 182 10.56 13.91 -30.75
CA VAL A 182 10.86 14.09 -32.18
C VAL A 182 11.02 15.57 -32.53
N SER A 183 10.11 16.42 -32.04
CA SER A 183 10.16 17.87 -32.27
C SER A 183 11.09 18.62 -31.30
N GLY A 184 11.42 18.00 -30.16
CA GLY A 184 12.13 18.65 -29.06
C GLY A 184 11.29 19.68 -28.31
N THR A 185 9.98 19.72 -28.53
CA THR A 185 9.07 20.70 -27.92
C THR A 185 8.77 20.34 -26.46
N LEU A 186 8.73 21.34 -25.59
CA LEU A 186 8.40 21.19 -24.18
C LEU A 186 7.19 22.06 -23.82
N THR A 187 6.14 21.43 -23.28
CA THR A 187 4.92 22.10 -22.83
C THR A 187 4.86 22.06 -21.31
N LEU A 188 4.71 23.23 -20.69
CA LEU A 188 4.50 23.40 -19.25
C LEU A 188 3.00 23.53 -18.97
N THR A 189 2.49 22.71 -18.08
CA THR A 189 1.21 22.92 -17.39
C THR A 189 1.48 23.67 -16.09
N GLU A 190 1.10 24.95 -16.04
CA GLU A 190 1.30 25.81 -14.87
C GLU A 190 0.30 25.45 -13.75
N SER A 191 -0.92 25.08 -14.12
CA SER A 191 -1.94 24.59 -13.20
C SER A 191 -2.92 23.67 -13.91
N VAL A 192 -3.47 22.71 -13.16
CA VAL A 192 -4.53 21.81 -13.61
C VAL A 192 -5.58 21.69 -12.51
N ASP A 193 -6.84 21.90 -12.88
CA ASP A 193 -7.99 21.65 -12.02
C ASP A 193 -8.48 20.24 -12.27
N VAL A 194 -8.51 19.42 -11.22
CA VAL A 194 -9.02 18.05 -11.29
C VAL A 194 -10.25 17.90 -10.40
N GLU A 195 -11.18 17.07 -10.86
CA GLU A 195 -12.33 16.61 -10.09
C GLU A 195 -12.15 15.13 -9.78
N ILE A 196 -12.20 14.80 -8.50
CA ILE A 196 -12.12 13.42 -7.99
C ILE A 196 -13.53 13.03 -7.54
N SER A 197 -14.16 12.10 -8.24
CA SER A 197 -15.47 11.55 -7.88
C SER A 197 -15.37 10.19 -7.23
N TYR A 198 -16.31 9.87 -6.34
CA TYR A 198 -16.33 8.63 -5.58
C TYR A 198 -17.74 8.30 -5.09
N GLY A 199 -18.05 7.00 -5.01
CA GLY A 199 -19.22 6.48 -4.32
C GLY A 199 -19.03 6.48 -2.81
N ARG A 200 -20.12 6.35 -2.07
CA ARG A 200 -20.13 6.32 -0.59
C ARG A 200 -20.83 5.09 -0.06
N ALA A 201 -20.30 4.52 1.01
CA ALA A 201 -20.97 3.50 1.80
C ALA A 201 -22.05 4.15 2.70
N THR A 202 -23.15 3.43 2.88
CA THR A 202 -24.24 3.80 3.80
C THR A 202 -23.98 3.36 5.24
N LEU A 203 -23.03 2.46 5.45
CA LEU A 203 -22.68 1.91 6.76
C LEU A 203 -21.93 2.93 7.63
N ALA A 204 -22.14 2.82 8.94
CA ALA A 204 -21.38 3.56 9.92
C ALA A 204 -19.90 3.14 9.87
N VAL A 205 -19.01 4.11 9.98
CA VAL A 205 -17.57 3.88 10.06
C VAL A 205 -17.19 3.41 11.47
N ASP A 206 -16.07 2.71 11.59
CA ASP A 206 -15.57 2.22 12.89
C ASP A 206 -15.27 3.40 13.83
N GLY A 207 -16.02 3.50 14.92
CA GLY A 207 -15.89 4.60 15.88
C GLY A 207 -14.55 4.65 16.59
N SER A 208 -13.92 3.49 16.82
CA SER A 208 -12.59 3.42 17.46
C SER A 208 -11.51 3.93 16.53
N LEU A 209 -11.59 3.58 15.24
CA LEU A 209 -10.71 4.10 14.21
C LEU A 209 -10.90 5.60 14.02
N MET A 210 -12.14 6.11 14.03
CA MET A 210 -12.37 7.56 13.90
C MET A 210 -11.83 8.36 15.11
N ALA A 211 -11.88 7.77 16.31
CA ALA A 211 -11.36 8.37 17.52
C ALA A 211 -9.82 8.32 17.64
N ASP A 212 -9.15 7.52 16.82
CA ASP A 212 -7.69 7.43 16.78
C ASP A 212 -7.04 8.75 16.34
N THR A 213 -6.02 9.21 17.05
CA THR A 213 -5.37 10.51 16.82
C THR A 213 -3.86 10.43 16.52
N ALA A 214 -3.22 9.25 16.60
CA ALA A 214 -1.75 9.23 16.58
C ALA A 214 -1.14 9.69 15.24
N SER A 215 -1.87 9.57 14.11
CA SER A 215 -1.42 10.08 12.80
C SER A 215 -1.95 11.48 12.43
N ASP A 216 -2.68 12.19 13.30
CA ASP A 216 -3.30 13.49 12.96
C ASP A 216 -2.27 14.56 12.58
N ASN A 217 -1.12 14.59 13.26
CA ASN A 217 -0.02 15.50 12.93
C ASN A 217 0.62 15.19 11.58
N THR A 218 0.71 13.90 11.23
CA THR A 218 1.22 13.46 9.93
C THR A 218 0.23 13.80 8.82
N ALA A 219 -1.07 13.54 9.04
CA ALA A 219 -2.15 13.90 8.14
C ALA A 219 -2.17 15.41 7.84
N ALA A 220 -2.00 16.25 8.87
CA ALA A 220 -1.98 17.70 8.74
C ALA A 220 -0.84 18.24 7.85
N ARG A 221 0.29 17.53 7.75
CA ARG A 221 1.44 17.91 6.91
C ARG A 221 1.40 17.30 5.52
N ARG A 222 0.67 16.20 5.35
CA ARG A 222 0.72 15.36 4.15
C ARG A 222 -0.37 15.71 3.13
N PHE A 223 -1.61 15.88 3.58
CA PHE A 223 -2.76 15.94 2.67
C PHE A 223 -3.04 17.35 2.18
N LEU A 224 -3.21 17.49 0.87
CA LEU A 224 -3.42 18.77 0.19
C LEU A 224 -4.67 19.51 0.68
N ASN A 225 -5.75 18.78 0.95
CA ASN A 225 -7.06 19.28 1.36
C ASN A 225 -7.34 19.04 2.86
N TYR A 226 -6.32 18.88 3.70
CA TYR A 226 -6.50 18.55 5.11
C TYR A 226 -7.42 19.53 5.85
N THR A 227 -7.25 20.83 5.59
CA THR A 227 -8.00 21.90 6.27
C THR A 227 -9.51 21.71 6.15
N GLU A 228 -9.99 21.39 4.94
CA GLU A 228 -11.40 21.16 4.66
C GLU A 228 -11.84 19.72 5.00
N ALA A 229 -10.97 18.73 4.76
CA ALA A 229 -11.34 17.32 4.87
C ALA A 229 -11.38 16.80 6.32
N ARG A 230 -10.61 17.38 7.25
CA ARG A 230 -10.56 16.93 8.65
C ARG A 230 -11.93 16.91 9.33
N ASP A 231 -12.84 17.79 8.93
CA ASP A 231 -14.16 17.89 9.52
C ASP A 231 -15.05 16.70 9.15
N TRP A 232 -14.81 16.04 8.01
CA TRP A 232 -15.50 14.80 7.64
C TRP A 232 -15.18 13.66 8.62
N TYR A 233 -13.96 13.64 9.13
CA TYR A 233 -13.50 12.65 10.10
C TYR A 233 -13.98 12.98 11.51
N ASN A 234 -13.87 14.25 11.93
CA ASN A 234 -14.38 14.70 13.23
C ASN A 234 -15.88 14.47 13.39
N ALA A 235 -16.67 14.72 12.33
CA ALA A 235 -18.11 14.48 12.33
C ALA A 235 -18.48 12.99 12.39
N ALA A 236 -17.53 12.10 12.08
CA ALA A 236 -17.74 10.66 12.09
C ALA A 236 -17.40 10.00 13.43
N ILE A 237 -16.87 10.76 14.42
CA ILE A 237 -16.61 10.27 15.77
C ILE A 237 -17.94 10.20 16.53
N PRO A 238 -18.38 9.01 16.99
CA PRO A 238 -19.57 8.90 17.83
C PRO A 238 -19.40 9.64 19.16
N ILE A 239 -20.46 10.30 19.65
CA ILE A 239 -20.45 11.19 20.83
C ILE A 239 -19.88 10.53 22.09
N ASP A 240 -20.11 9.23 22.27
CA ASP A 240 -19.70 8.47 23.46
C ASP A 240 -18.42 7.63 23.25
N GLN A 241 -17.65 7.87 22.19
CA GLN A 241 -16.39 7.13 22.01
C GLN A 241 -15.33 7.61 23.02
N PRO A 242 -14.75 6.71 23.82
CA PRO A 242 -13.61 7.06 24.65
C PRO A 242 -12.43 7.45 23.75
N SER A 243 -11.62 8.40 24.21
CA SER A 243 -10.34 8.65 23.55
C SER A 243 -9.46 7.40 23.63
N PRO A 244 -8.67 7.10 22.58
CA PRO A 244 -7.70 6.00 22.61
C PRO A 244 -6.83 6.10 23.87
N THR A 245 -6.64 4.98 24.53
CA THR A 245 -5.80 4.83 25.74
C THR A 245 -5.29 3.38 25.71
N THR A 246 -4.04 3.00 26.02
CA THR A 246 -2.98 3.64 26.82
C THR A 246 -1.59 3.10 26.43
N TYR A 247 -1.26 2.82 25.16
CA TYR A 247 0.10 2.37 24.79
C TYR A 247 0.49 2.80 23.36
N ASP A 248 1.40 3.76 23.27
CA ASP A 248 1.94 4.22 21.98
C ASP A 248 3.09 3.35 21.48
N TYR A 249 3.66 2.48 22.34
CA TYR A 249 4.79 1.62 22.03
C TYR A 249 4.52 0.19 22.48
N VAL A 250 4.42 -0.76 21.54
CA VAL A 250 4.22 -2.17 21.84
C VAL A 250 5.47 -2.97 21.52
N ILE A 251 5.89 -3.81 22.45
CA ILE A 251 6.93 -4.83 22.24
C ILE A 251 6.24 -6.17 22.07
N ILE A 252 6.39 -6.81 20.90
CA ILE A 252 5.88 -8.16 20.64
C ILE A 252 7.04 -9.15 20.73
N THR A 253 6.94 -10.12 21.63
CA THR A 253 8.00 -11.07 21.93
C THR A 253 7.45 -12.41 22.45
N THR A 254 8.27 -13.25 23.09
CA THR A 254 7.86 -14.53 23.67
C THR A 254 7.94 -14.52 25.20
N ASN A 255 7.18 -15.42 25.84
CA ASN A 255 7.31 -15.69 27.27
C ASN A 255 8.75 -16.06 27.67
N ALA A 256 9.46 -16.79 26.81
CA ALA A 256 10.85 -17.17 27.06
C ALA A 256 11.80 -15.97 27.11
N ILE A 257 11.67 -15.02 26.19
CA ILE A 257 12.47 -13.78 26.19
C ILE A 257 12.11 -12.92 27.41
N VAL A 258 10.83 -12.80 27.75
CA VAL A 258 10.39 -12.07 28.96
C VAL A 258 11.00 -12.66 30.22
N ALA A 259 11.01 -14.00 30.35
CA ALA A 259 11.53 -14.67 31.54
C ALA A 259 13.06 -14.60 31.66
N ASN A 260 13.79 -14.62 30.54
CA ASN A 260 15.24 -14.81 30.54
C ASN A 260 16.05 -13.54 30.19
N SER A 261 15.43 -12.51 29.61
CA SER A 261 16.15 -11.29 29.23
C SER A 261 16.32 -10.33 30.41
N THR A 262 17.55 -10.20 30.88
CA THR A 262 17.93 -9.17 31.87
C THR A 262 17.92 -7.74 31.29
N LYS A 263 17.70 -7.59 29.98
CA LYS A 263 17.73 -6.30 29.27
C LYS A 263 16.34 -5.77 28.94
N LEU A 264 15.34 -6.65 28.80
CA LEU A 264 14.00 -6.25 28.38
C LEU A 264 13.37 -5.23 29.35
N SER A 265 13.38 -5.52 30.65
CA SER A 265 12.83 -4.60 31.67
C SER A 265 13.56 -3.25 31.68
N ASN A 266 14.90 -3.26 31.55
CA ASN A 266 15.70 -2.04 31.46
C ASN A 266 15.35 -1.22 30.21
N PHE A 267 15.13 -1.87 29.07
CA PHE A 267 14.71 -1.21 27.84
C PHE A 267 13.32 -0.58 28.00
N VAL A 268 12.36 -1.32 28.57
CA VAL A 268 11.01 -0.81 28.89
C VAL A 268 11.09 0.43 29.79
N THR A 269 11.82 0.35 30.91
CA THR A 269 12.01 1.50 31.81
C THR A 269 12.68 2.68 31.11
N HIS A 270 13.66 2.43 30.25
CA HIS A 270 14.33 3.48 29.50
C HIS A 270 13.38 4.19 28.53
N ARG A 271 12.54 3.45 27.78
CA ARG A 271 11.53 4.02 26.88
C ARG A 271 10.47 4.79 27.65
N GLN A 272 9.98 4.26 28.78
CA GLN A 272 9.07 4.98 29.67
C GLN A 272 9.68 6.28 30.21
N GLY A 273 10.98 6.28 30.51
CA GLY A 273 11.73 7.49 30.90
C GLY A 273 11.84 8.56 29.79
N LEU A 274 11.59 8.20 28.53
CA LEU A 274 11.51 9.12 27.39
C LEU A 274 10.06 9.57 27.09
N GLY A 275 9.08 9.11 27.87
CA GLY A 275 7.67 9.52 27.75
C GLY A 275 6.77 8.56 26.98
N TYR A 276 7.29 7.42 26.49
CA TYR A 276 6.47 6.40 25.84
C TYR A 276 5.65 5.60 26.85
N SER A 277 4.43 5.22 26.46
CA SER A 277 3.63 4.24 27.19
C SER A 277 3.85 2.86 26.58
N VAL A 278 4.62 2.03 27.27
CA VAL A 278 5.10 0.75 26.76
C VAL A 278 4.26 -0.43 27.24
N LEU A 279 3.80 -1.27 26.30
CA LEU A 279 3.20 -2.57 26.58
C LEU A 279 4.11 -3.69 26.06
N VAL A 280 4.31 -4.72 26.88
CA VAL A 280 4.95 -5.97 26.44
C VAL A 280 3.86 -6.99 26.19
N VAL A 281 3.83 -7.53 24.97
CA VAL A 281 2.87 -8.52 24.47
C VAL A 281 3.66 -9.77 24.11
N THR A 282 3.15 -10.92 24.52
CA THR A 282 3.78 -12.21 24.27
C THR A 282 2.95 -13.03 23.29
N TYR A 283 3.62 -13.71 22.36
CA TYR A 283 2.92 -14.57 21.42
C TYR A 283 2.04 -15.59 22.15
N GLU A 284 2.57 -16.27 23.16
CA GLU A 284 1.88 -17.37 23.83
C GLU A 284 0.65 -16.93 24.64
N ASN A 285 0.70 -15.79 25.34
CA ASN A 285 -0.41 -15.38 26.19
C ASN A 285 -1.47 -14.55 25.43
N ASP A 286 -1.03 -13.73 24.47
CA ASP A 286 -1.86 -12.65 23.92
C ASP A 286 -2.27 -12.89 22.46
N ILE A 287 -1.53 -13.71 21.71
CA ILE A 287 -1.66 -13.81 20.24
C ILE A 287 -2.01 -15.24 19.78
N GLN A 288 -1.48 -16.27 20.43
CA GLN A 288 -1.52 -17.66 19.94
C GLN A 288 -2.94 -18.19 19.68
N SER A 289 -3.91 -17.75 20.46
CA SER A 289 -5.32 -18.16 20.36
C SER A 289 -6.09 -17.46 19.24
N LEU A 290 -5.51 -16.41 18.63
CA LEU A 290 -6.12 -15.71 17.50
C LEU A 290 -6.11 -16.59 16.26
N THR A 291 -7.00 -16.22 15.34
CA THR A 291 -7.06 -16.71 13.97
C THR A 291 -6.73 -15.53 13.06
N GLY A 292 -5.73 -15.68 12.21
CA GLY A 292 -5.41 -14.78 11.10
C GLY A 292 -5.90 -15.35 9.76
N GLN A 293 -5.47 -14.73 8.66
CA GLN A 293 -5.80 -15.21 7.31
C GLN A 293 -5.05 -16.53 7.03
N ALA A 294 -5.61 -17.38 6.16
CA ALA A 294 -4.95 -18.62 5.79
C ALA A 294 -3.78 -18.34 4.84
N PRO A 295 -2.59 -18.96 5.02
CA PRO A 295 -2.25 -19.91 6.08
C PRO A 295 -2.03 -19.23 7.44
N ASP A 296 -2.81 -19.65 8.45
CA ASP A 296 -2.89 -19.04 9.78
C ASP A 296 -1.69 -19.38 10.69
N ASN A 297 -0.51 -18.95 10.24
CA ASN A 297 0.78 -19.08 10.90
C ASN A 297 1.04 -17.88 11.84
N ARG A 298 2.17 -17.88 12.56
CA ARG A 298 2.45 -16.87 13.60
C ARG A 298 2.39 -15.44 13.07
N ALA A 299 2.87 -15.21 11.84
CA ALA A 299 2.85 -13.88 11.24
C ALA A 299 1.43 -13.33 11.06
N GLU A 300 0.51 -14.14 10.55
CA GLU A 300 -0.90 -13.75 10.37
C GLU A 300 -1.56 -13.39 11.69
N LYS A 301 -1.28 -14.17 12.75
CA LYS A 301 -1.84 -13.92 14.08
C LYS A 301 -1.28 -12.66 14.72
N ILE A 302 0.03 -12.40 14.56
CA ILE A 302 0.68 -11.18 15.05
C ILE A 302 0.07 -9.96 14.33
N ARG A 303 -0.07 -10.01 13.00
CA ARG A 303 -0.70 -8.94 12.23
C ARG A 303 -2.17 -8.74 12.64
N GLN A 304 -2.92 -9.82 12.83
CA GLN A 304 -4.31 -9.76 13.29
C GLN A 304 -4.43 -9.14 14.69
N TRP A 305 -3.50 -9.45 15.60
CA TRP A 305 -3.46 -8.79 16.91
C TRP A 305 -3.25 -7.28 16.75
N LEU A 306 -2.33 -6.85 15.88
CA LEU A 306 -2.11 -5.44 15.60
C LEU A 306 -3.36 -4.77 15.01
N ILE A 307 -4.00 -5.36 14.00
CA ILE A 307 -5.26 -4.89 13.39
C ILE A 307 -6.33 -4.66 14.47
N ASN A 308 -6.48 -5.61 15.40
CA ASN A 308 -7.51 -5.53 16.44
C ASN A 308 -7.26 -4.45 17.50
N ASN A 309 -6.02 -3.97 17.66
CA ASN A 309 -5.62 -3.19 18.83
C ASN A 309 -5.00 -1.82 18.51
N TYR A 310 -4.47 -1.58 17.31
CA TYR A 310 -3.67 -0.37 17.04
C TYR A 310 -4.46 0.93 17.26
N ALA A 311 -5.69 1.01 16.74
CA ALA A 311 -6.52 2.21 16.83
C ALA A 311 -7.05 2.45 18.25
N THR A 312 -7.50 1.39 18.93
CA THR A 312 -8.08 1.49 20.28
C THR A 312 -7.03 1.82 21.35
N MET A 313 -5.82 1.28 21.22
CA MET A 313 -4.72 1.54 22.16
C MET A 313 -3.90 2.79 21.82
N GLY A 314 -3.98 3.25 20.56
CA GLY A 314 -3.15 4.34 20.03
C GLY A 314 -1.72 3.90 19.70
N ILE A 315 -1.51 2.64 19.30
CA ILE A 315 -0.17 2.09 19.00
C ILE A 315 0.44 2.88 17.84
N GLU A 316 1.59 3.50 18.07
CA GLU A 316 2.36 4.21 17.03
C GLU A 316 3.62 3.43 16.66
N TYR A 317 4.25 2.76 17.62
CA TYR A 317 5.50 2.03 17.45
C TYR A 317 5.34 0.56 17.86
N VAL A 318 5.89 -0.33 17.05
CA VAL A 318 5.97 -1.77 17.32
C VAL A 318 7.43 -2.21 17.27
N LEU A 319 7.90 -2.86 18.32
CA LEU A 319 9.20 -3.51 18.37
C LEU A 319 9.03 -5.02 18.45
N LEU A 320 9.50 -5.71 17.41
CA LEU A 320 9.54 -7.17 17.35
C LEU A 320 10.83 -7.66 18.00
N ILE A 321 10.74 -8.59 18.94
CA ILE A 321 11.91 -9.21 19.58
C ILE A 321 11.76 -10.72 19.55
N GLY A 322 12.53 -11.36 18.67
CA GLY A 322 12.48 -12.79 18.43
C GLY A 322 13.11 -13.16 17.09
N ASP A 323 13.08 -14.45 16.80
CA ASP A 323 13.60 -15.07 15.60
C ASP A 323 12.71 -14.70 14.39
N PRO A 324 13.25 -13.98 13.38
CA PRO A 324 12.52 -13.56 12.20
C PRO A 324 12.35 -14.65 11.11
N HIS A 325 12.86 -15.87 11.29
CA HIS A 325 12.77 -16.90 10.23
C HIS A 325 11.31 -17.07 9.76
N PRO A 326 11.01 -16.87 8.46
CA PRO A 326 9.64 -17.01 7.96
C PRO A 326 9.19 -18.47 8.03
N TYR A 327 7.88 -18.70 7.91
CA TYR A 327 7.27 -20.03 8.06
C TYR A 327 7.92 -21.09 7.17
N GLU A 328 8.15 -20.76 5.91
CA GLU A 328 8.73 -21.60 4.86
C GLU A 328 10.19 -21.98 5.15
N SER A 329 10.84 -21.28 6.08
CA SER A 329 12.25 -21.45 6.46
C SER A 329 12.45 -22.07 7.84
N GLY A 330 11.41 -22.67 8.42
CA GLY A 330 11.47 -23.29 9.75
C GLY A 330 10.88 -22.44 10.89
N GLU A 331 9.97 -21.51 10.56
CA GLU A 331 9.19 -20.62 11.44
C GLU A 331 9.85 -20.25 12.78
N GLY A 332 10.42 -19.05 12.83
CA GLY A 332 10.89 -18.42 14.06
C GLY A 332 9.74 -18.09 15.02
N ASP A 333 10.08 -17.67 16.24
CA ASP A 333 9.07 -17.39 17.26
C ASP A 333 8.30 -16.07 17.02
N ILE A 334 8.92 -15.11 16.33
CA ILE A 334 8.35 -13.84 15.85
C ILE A 334 8.73 -13.69 14.37
N PRO A 335 8.16 -14.48 13.45
CA PRO A 335 8.66 -14.60 12.08
C PRO A 335 8.39 -13.32 11.25
N MET A 336 9.12 -13.12 10.16
CA MET A 336 8.68 -12.23 9.08
C MET A 336 7.60 -12.91 8.24
N LYS A 337 6.83 -12.13 7.47
CA LYS A 337 5.97 -12.69 6.43
C LYS A 337 6.79 -12.94 5.17
N MET A 338 6.69 -14.14 4.59
CA MET A 338 7.25 -14.40 3.27
C MET A 338 6.40 -13.75 2.18
N CYS A 339 7.03 -13.00 1.28
CA CYS A 339 6.37 -12.34 0.15
C CYS A 339 7.06 -12.67 -1.18
N HIS A 340 6.35 -12.43 -2.28
CA HIS A 340 6.73 -12.85 -3.63
C HIS A 340 6.61 -11.72 -4.68
N PRO A 341 7.26 -10.56 -4.47
CA PRO A 341 7.11 -9.41 -5.36
C PRO A 341 7.49 -9.68 -6.83
N GLU A 342 8.36 -10.67 -7.09
CA GLU A 342 8.83 -10.98 -8.45
C GLU A 342 8.10 -12.17 -9.10
N LYS A 343 7.03 -12.70 -8.49
CA LYS A 343 6.41 -13.98 -8.89
C LYS A 343 6.00 -14.04 -10.36
N HIS A 344 5.58 -12.92 -10.94
CA HIS A 344 5.13 -12.85 -12.33
C HIS A 344 6.17 -12.29 -13.31
N GLN A 345 7.40 -12.06 -12.87
CA GLN A 345 8.44 -11.54 -13.76
C GLN A 345 9.01 -12.68 -14.61
N SER A 346 8.92 -12.52 -15.93
CA SER A 346 9.25 -13.56 -16.92
C SER A 346 10.71 -14.05 -16.91
N ASN A 347 11.62 -13.28 -16.29
CA ASN A 347 13.06 -13.51 -16.28
C ASN A 347 13.69 -13.50 -14.87
N ALA A 348 12.88 -13.50 -13.79
CA ALA A 348 13.39 -13.57 -12.43
C ALA A 348 13.24 -14.99 -11.88
N ASP A 349 14.28 -15.53 -11.25
CA ASP A 349 14.06 -16.60 -10.28
C ASP A 349 13.15 -16.01 -9.20
N VAL A 350 12.03 -16.66 -8.85
CA VAL A 350 11.10 -16.14 -7.84
C VAL A 350 11.86 -15.90 -6.53
N VAL A 351 12.20 -14.64 -6.26
CA VAL A 351 12.94 -14.28 -5.05
C VAL A 351 11.94 -14.13 -3.90
N GLN A 352 11.92 -15.15 -3.06
CA GLN A 352 11.33 -15.11 -1.74
C GLN A 352 11.89 -13.92 -0.95
N THR A 353 11.03 -12.96 -0.62
CA THR A 353 11.40 -11.69 0.00
C THR A 353 10.65 -11.54 1.33
N PRO A 354 11.17 -12.10 2.44
CA PRO A 354 10.53 -11.96 3.73
C PRO A 354 10.61 -10.51 4.23
N THR A 355 9.53 -10.03 4.88
CA THR A 355 9.44 -8.65 5.35
C THR A 355 8.71 -8.51 6.69
N ASP A 356 9.15 -7.56 7.50
CA ASP A 356 8.42 -7.07 8.67
C ASP A 356 7.37 -6.01 8.31
N TYR A 357 7.42 -5.46 7.09
CA TYR A 357 6.48 -4.42 6.66
C TYR A 357 5.02 -4.90 6.64
N PHE A 358 4.82 -6.23 6.57
CA PHE A 358 3.54 -6.90 6.78
C PHE A 358 2.85 -6.50 8.10
N TYR A 359 3.63 -6.18 9.13
CA TYR A 359 3.12 -5.70 10.42
C TYR A 359 2.88 -4.20 10.50
N ALA A 360 3.33 -3.45 9.49
CA ALA A 360 3.20 -1.99 9.42
C ALA A 360 1.96 -1.56 8.64
N ASP A 361 1.72 -2.21 7.49
CA ASP A 361 0.51 -2.05 6.68
C ASP A 361 -0.58 -2.99 7.23
N LEU A 362 -1.56 -2.41 7.93
CA LEU A 362 -2.63 -3.14 8.61
C LEU A 362 -3.98 -2.99 7.90
N THR A 363 -4.06 -2.14 6.87
CA THR A 363 -5.30 -1.86 6.13
C THR A 363 -5.32 -2.43 4.72
N GLY A 364 -4.17 -2.65 4.10
CA GLY A 364 -4.02 -3.32 2.81
C GLY A 364 -4.27 -4.83 2.90
N ASN A 365 -4.82 -5.42 1.83
CA ASN A 365 -4.84 -6.87 1.67
C ASN A 365 -3.55 -7.32 0.96
N TRP A 366 -2.76 -8.13 1.63
CA TRP A 366 -1.48 -8.64 1.11
C TRP A 366 -1.62 -9.90 0.26
N ASP A 367 -2.84 -10.39 0.07
CA ASP A 367 -3.24 -11.55 -0.74
C ASP A 367 -4.64 -11.25 -1.30
N ILE A 368 -4.71 -10.24 -2.18
CA ILE A 368 -5.97 -9.68 -2.69
C ILE A 368 -6.67 -10.61 -3.66
N ASP A 369 -5.92 -11.46 -4.36
CA ASP A 369 -6.46 -12.46 -5.27
C ASP A 369 -6.74 -13.81 -4.59
N GLY A 370 -6.29 -13.96 -3.34
CA GLY A 370 -6.51 -15.14 -2.53
C GLY A 370 -5.74 -16.34 -3.06
N ASP A 371 -4.67 -16.11 -3.80
CA ASP A 371 -3.82 -17.14 -4.38
C ASP A 371 -2.69 -17.60 -3.43
N GLN A 372 -2.54 -16.92 -2.27
CA GLN A 372 -1.55 -17.14 -1.20
C GLN A 372 -0.10 -16.76 -1.57
N ASP A 373 0.12 -16.08 -2.68
CA ASP A 373 1.40 -15.47 -3.04
C ASP A 373 1.41 -14.01 -2.56
N TYR A 374 1.83 -13.80 -1.31
CA TYR A 374 1.67 -12.49 -0.69
C TYR A 374 2.60 -11.41 -1.24
N GLY A 375 2.08 -10.20 -1.41
CA GLY A 375 2.84 -9.00 -1.76
C GLY A 375 3.35 -8.98 -3.20
N GLU A 376 2.62 -9.60 -4.11
CA GLU A 376 2.97 -9.64 -5.53
C GLU A 376 2.96 -8.27 -6.18
N TRP A 377 3.97 -7.98 -6.99
CA TRP A 377 4.00 -6.77 -7.80
C TRP A 377 3.36 -7.01 -9.16
N ASP A 378 2.28 -6.28 -9.44
CA ASP A 378 1.74 -6.06 -10.78
C ASP A 378 2.19 -4.68 -11.29
N PRO A 379 3.28 -4.58 -12.07
CA PRO A 379 3.77 -3.30 -12.59
C PRO A 379 2.82 -2.66 -13.60
N ASP A 380 1.89 -3.45 -14.13
CA ASP A 380 1.21 -3.20 -15.38
C ASP A 380 -0.24 -2.79 -15.10
N GLY A 381 -0.84 -3.30 -14.02
CA GLY A 381 -2.16 -2.92 -13.48
C GLY A 381 -3.29 -3.01 -14.50
N ASN A 382 -3.02 -3.67 -15.63
CA ASN A 382 -3.80 -3.64 -16.85
C ASN A 382 -4.53 -4.97 -17.07
N GLY A 383 -4.64 -5.79 -16.02
CA GLY A 383 -5.55 -6.94 -15.96
C GLY A 383 -5.22 -8.00 -17.00
N THR A 384 -3.94 -8.19 -17.32
CA THR A 384 -3.45 -9.16 -18.31
C THR A 384 -3.57 -10.62 -17.85
N GLY A 385 -4.17 -10.86 -16.67
CA GLY A 385 -4.61 -12.19 -16.23
C GLY A 385 -4.09 -12.62 -14.86
N TYR A 386 -3.23 -11.80 -14.25
CA TYR A 386 -2.74 -11.94 -12.87
C TYR A 386 -3.09 -10.65 -12.11
N SER A 387 -3.46 -10.75 -10.85
CA SER A 387 -3.87 -9.61 -10.02
C SER A 387 -2.91 -9.48 -8.87
N GLY A 388 -1.77 -8.82 -9.09
CA GLY A 388 -0.81 -8.60 -8.01
C GLY A 388 -1.39 -7.74 -6.89
N ASP A 389 -0.85 -7.91 -5.68
CA ASP A 389 -1.27 -7.19 -4.48
C ASP A 389 -0.83 -5.72 -4.45
N PHE A 390 0.14 -5.35 -5.29
CA PHE A 390 0.68 -3.99 -5.36
C PHE A 390 0.95 -3.57 -6.80
N PRO A 391 0.72 -2.30 -7.20
CA PRO A 391 0.00 -1.25 -6.49
C PRO A 391 -1.47 -1.27 -6.94
N VAL A 392 -2.35 -1.95 -6.21
CA VAL A 392 -3.79 -2.01 -6.52
C VAL A 392 -4.62 -1.47 -5.36
N THR A 393 -5.79 -0.89 -5.66
CA THR A 393 -6.65 -0.31 -4.63
C THR A 393 -7.14 -1.41 -3.69
N GLY A 394 -6.88 -1.24 -2.39
CA GLY A 394 -7.22 -2.22 -1.35
C GLY A 394 -6.19 -3.34 -1.19
N GLY A 395 -5.16 -3.38 -2.03
CA GLY A 395 -3.99 -4.23 -1.86
C GLY A 395 -2.97 -3.62 -0.90
N VAL A 396 -1.73 -4.05 -0.99
CA VAL A 396 -0.60 -3.41 -0.29
C VAL A 396 -0.47 -1.98 -0.78
N ASP A 397 -0.30 -1.02 0.13
CA ASP A 397 -0.17 0.40 -0.23
C ASP A 397 1.10 1.08 0.29
N PHE A 398 1.88 0.35 1.10
CA PHE A 398 3.08 0.83 1.77
C PHE A 398 2.87 2.11 2.59
N ASP A 399 1.67 2.30 3.14
CA ASP A 399 1.41 3.31 4.15
C ASP A 399 1.28 2.67 5.54
N PRO A 400 2.17 3.01 6.49
CA PRO A 400 2.18 2.32 7.77
C PRO A 400 1.08 2.85 8.70
N GLU A 401 0.26 1.93 9.22
CA GLU A 401 -0.60 2.19 10.38
C GLU A 401 0.20 2.28 11.68
N VAL A 402 1.34 1.58 11.73
CA VAL A 402 2.29 1.56 12.85
C VAL A 402 3.74 1.48 12.35
N TYR A 403 4.68 2.09 13.07
CA TYR A 403 6.11 2.01 12.75
C TYR A 403 6.73 0.75 13.36
N VAL A 404 7.24 -0.14 12.52
CA VAL A 404 7.81 -1.43 12.93
C VAL A 404 9.34 -1.37 12.96
N GLY A 405 9.93 -1.89 14.04
CA GLY A 405 11.35 -2.18 14.15
C GLY A 405 11.58 -3.57 14.75
N ARG A 406 12.81 -4.10 14.61
CA ARG A 406 13.15 -5.44 15.10
C ARG A 406 14.48 -5.48 15.83
N ILE A 407 14.53 -6.26 16.92
CA ILE A 407 15.75 -6.81 17.50
C ILE A 407 15.71 -8.32 17.28
N PRO A 408 16.46 -8.86 16.30
CA PRO A 408 16.43 -10.28 16.03
C PRO A 408 17.14 -11.04 17.16
N VAL A 409 16.51 -12.10 17.66
CA VAL A 409 17.07 -13.01 18.65
C VAL A 409 16.98 -14.42 18.10
N TYR A 410 18.11 -15.06 17.82
CA TYR A 410 18.16 -16.42 17.30
C TYR A 410 18.46 -17.35 18.47
N ASN A 411 17.59 -18.33 18.71
CA ASN A 411 17.71 -19.28 19.84
C ASN A 411 18.83 -20.33 19.63
N ASN A 412 19.85 -20.03 18.83
CA ASN A 412 20.95 -20.94 18.48
C ASN A 412 22.21 -20.77 19.34
N GLU A 413 22.19 -19.97 20.41
CA GLU A 413 23.22 -19.98 21.49
C GLU A 413 22.61 -19.76 22.88
#